data_AF-A0A133SGN2-F1
#
_entry.id   AF-A0A133SGN2-F1
#
_cell.length_a   1.000
_cell.length_b   1.000
_cell.length_c   1.000
_cell.angle_alpha   90.00
_cell.angle_beta   90.00
_cell.angle_gamma   90.00
#
_symmetry.space_group_name_H-M   'P 1'
#
loop_
_entity.id
_entity.type
_entity.pdbx_description
1 polymer ?
#
loop_
_entity_poly.entity_id
_entity_poly.type
_entity_poly.pdbx_seq_one_letter_code
_entity_poly.pdbx_strand_id
1 'polypeptide(L)'
;MDTGISIYPGLGGSITEKTDRIDAASALGIRRLFTSFHIPETDASAFHKELDAVLSTARSHGFDVVADISPASAALLGMDRFEPVKLANLGITTIRIDDGFDAEKIALYSQVIQVQLNASTLTEDNLKDLQKRGARMEALDGLHNFYPRPHTGLDRTYVIEQTKRLQDYGLSVGAFVASSKGRRGPLSEGLPTLEEHRRLSVSLAARHLAALGLQSVFIGDDRPSMEELHQLARVGQEETGVVVLKARLLIREPYVQDLLSHTFTSRPDPSRDVVRAGSSRSLLDGRIIEPDSAGFRSLRRGDITIDNADFLRYMGEVQIVKRELEPEARTNIAAKILPEEEFLIDTITPGRKFRFELIR
;
A
#
# COMPACT_ATOMS: atom_id res chain seq x y z
N MET A 1 -2.10 -7.89 -3.60
CA MET A 1 -1.39 -7.16 -2.52
C MET A 1 -1.93 -7.66 -1.21
N ASP A 2 -1.09 -7.99 -0.23
CA ASP A 2 -1.58 -8.43 1.07
C ASP A 2 -2.05 -7.24 1.91
N THR A 3 -3.12 -7.44 2.67
CA THR A 3 -3.71 -6.40 3.50
C THR A 3 -3.76 -6.82 4.95
N GLY A 4 -3.49 -5.89 5.85
CA GLY A 4 -3.56 -6.12 7.28
C GLY A 4 -4.12 -4.97 8.11
N ILE A 5 -4.49 -5.29 9.33
CA ILE A 5 -4.94 -4.33 10.35
C ILE A 5 -4.00 -4.40 11.56
N SER A 6 -4.04 -3.40 12.41
CA SER A 6 -3.29 -3.39 13.67
C SER A 6 -4.23 -3.52 14.88
N ILE A 7 -3.83 -4.31 15.87
CA ILE A 7 -4.49 -4.40 17.17
C ILE A 7 -3.44 -4.38 18.27
N TYR A 8 -3.66 -3.58 19.31
CA TYR A 8 -2.75 -3.44 20.44
C TYR A 8 -3.42 -3.88 21.74
N PRO A 9 -3.16 -5.10 22.22
CA PRO A 9 -3.62 -5.55 23.53
C PRO A 9 -3.12 -4.63 24.66
N GLY A 10 -3.97 -4.41 25.66
CA GLY A 10 -3.72 -3.52 26.79
C GLY A 10 -3.73 -2.02 26.45
N LEU A 11 -4.01 -1.65 25.20
CA LEU A 11 -4.45 -0.29 24.85
C LEU A 11 -5.98 -0.27 24.72
N GLY A 12 -6.58 0.90 24.92
CA GLY A 12 -8.03 1.14 25.06
C GLY A 12 -9.01 0.29 24.23
N GLY A 13 -10.27 0.28 24.67
CA GLY A 13 -11.33 -0.56 24.10
C GLY A 13 -11.34 -1.97 24.68
N SER A 14 -12.48 -2.63 24.59
CA SER A 14 -12.75 -3.96 25.15
C SER A 14 -12.20 -5.11 24.31
N ILE A 15 -12.13 -6.30 24.91
CA ILE A 15 -11.83 -7.57 24.21
C ILE A 15 -12.78 -7.79 23.03
N THR A 16 -14.08 -7.54 23.24
CA THR A 16 -15.10 -7.70 22.20
C THR A 16 -14.85 -6.76 21.03
N GLU A 17 -14.58 -5.48 21.28
CA GLU A 17 -14.28 -4.53 20.19
C GLU A 17 -13.02 -4.90 19.38
N LYS A 18 -12.03 -5.53 20.02
CA LYS A 18 -10.81 -6.02 19.34
C LYS A 18 -11.10 -7.26 18.51
N THR A 19 -11.82 -8.24 19.07
CA THR A 19 -12.16 -9.50 18.39
C THR A 19 -13.16 -9.29 17.25
N ASP A 20 -14.21 -8.48 17.44
CA ASP A 20 -15.16 -8.10 16.38
C ASP A 20 -14.47 -7.44 15.19
N ARG A 21 -13.37 -6.70 15.43
CA ARG A 21 -12.59 -6.08 14.36
C ARG A 21 -11.82 -7.11 13.52
N ILE A 22 -11.32 -8.18 14.15
CA ILE A 22 -10.68 -9.29 13.45
C ILE A 22 -11.73 -10.00 12.59
N ASP A 23 -12.91 -10.27 13.15
CA ASP A 23 -14.01 -10.92 12.44
C ASP A 23 -14.45 -10.09 11.22
N ALA A 24 -14.64 -8.78 11.40
CA ALA A 24 -15.00 -7.85 10.33
C ALA A 24 -13.91 -7.78 9.24
N ALA A 25 -12.63 -7.70 9.61
CA ALA A 25 -11.53 -7.71 8.67
C ALA A 25 -11.45 -9.05 7.90
N SER A 26 -11.61 -10.17 8.60
CA SER A 26 -11.64 -11.51 7.99
C SER A 26 -12.76 -11.65 6.96
N ALA A 27 -13.95 -11.13 7.27
CA ALA A 27 -15.11 -11.19 6.39
C ALA A 27 -14.88 -10.44 5.06
N LEU A 28 -13.96 -9.47 5.05
CA LEU A 28 -13.55 -8.74 3.86
C LEU A 28 -12.33 -9.35 3.14
N GLY A 29 -11.77 -10.44 3.65
CA GLY A 29 -10.59 -11.08 3.07
C GLY A 29 -9.25 -10.47 3.50
N ILE A 30 -9.23 -9.60 4.52
CA ILE A 30 -7.99 -9.13 5.16
C ILE A 30 -7.45 -10.28 6.03
N ARG A 31 -6.16 -10.60 5.91
CA ARG A 31 -5.56 -11.81 6.51
C ARG A 31 -4.26 -11.58 7.26
N ARG A 32 -3.77 -10.34 7.37
CA ARG A 32 -2.59 -10.03 8.20
C ARG A 32 -3.00 -9.19 9.41
N LEU A 33 -2.41 -9.49 10.57
CA LEU A 33 -2.66 -8.78 11.82
C LEU A 33 -1.32 -8.34 12.41
N PHE A 34 -1.14 -7.04 12.53
CA PHE A 34 -0.01 -6.47 13.25
C PHE A 34 -0.36 -6.25 14.73
N THR A 35 0.55 -6.62 15.61
CA THR A 35 0.48 -6.27 17.04
C THR A 35 1.86 -5.94 17.56
N SER A 36 1.94 -5.15 18.63
CA SER A 36 3.22 -4.78 19.24
C SER A 36 3.18 -5.01 20.73
N PHE A 37 4.23 -5.65 21.24
CA PHE A 37 4.44 -5.85 22.68
C PHE A 37 5.33 -4.77 23.29
N HIS A 38 5.74 -3.78 22.49
CA HIS A 38 6.59 -2.68 22.93
C HIS A 38 5.81 -1.36 22.92
N ILE A 39 4.89 -1.21 23.88
CA ILE A 39 4.07 -0.01 24.05
C ILE A 39 4.10 0.42 25.51
N PRO A 40 4.72 1.56 25.85
CA PRO A 40 4.81 2.06 27.22
C PRO A 40 3.44 2.29 27.89
N GLU A 41 2.43 2.65 27.10
CA GLU A 41 1.08 2.96 27.57
C GLU A 41 0.19 1.72 27.84
N THR A 42 0.72 0.51 27.66
CA THR A 42 -0.03 -0.74 27.84
C THR A 42 -0.40 -0.99 29.30
N ASP A 43 -1.69 -1.26 29.55
CA ASP A 43 -2.17 -1.80 30.81
C ASP A 43 -1.80 -3.28 30.95
N ALA A 44 -0.77 -3.55 31.76
CA ALA A 44 -0.27 -4.91 32.02
C ALA A 44 -1.32 -5.85 32.63
N SER A 45 -2.33 -5.32 33.33
CA SER A 45 -3.38 -6.13 33.96
C SER A 45 -4.40 -6.68 32.96
N ALA A 46 -4.66 -5.94 31.88
CA ALA A 46 -5.55 -6.35 30.80
C ALA A 46 -4.80 -7.12 29.70
N PHE A 47 -3.52 -6.80 29.48
CA PHE A 47 -2.73 -7.25 28.33
C PHE A 47 -2.86 -8.74 28.02
N HIS A 48 -2.61 -9.62 29.00
CA HIS A 48 -2.60 -11.07 28.78
C HIS A 48 -3.97 -11.60 28.33
N LYS A 49 -5.04 -11.19 29.02
CA LYS A 49 -6.40 -11.65 28.70
C LYS A 49 -6.85 -11.15 27.32
N GLU A 50 -6.49 -9.92 26.97
CA GLU A 50 -6.77 -9.36 25.64
C GLU A 50 -5.94 -10.04 24.55
N LEU A 51 -4.66 -10.27 24.81
CA LEU A 51 -3.75 -10.93 23.88
C LEU A 51 -4.24 -12.35 23.56
N ASP A 52 -4.61 -13.13 24.58
CA ASP A 52 -5.12 -14.50 24.39
C ASP A 52 -6.37 -14.51 23.50
N ALA A 53 -7.31 -13.59 23.74
CA ALA A 53 -8.52 -13.47 22.93
C ALA A 53 -8.19 -13.06 21.48
N VAL A 54 -7.34 -12.05 21.30
CA VAL A 54 -6.90 -11.57 19.98
C VAL A 54 -6.21 -12.67 19.19
N LEU A 55 -5.23 -13.37 19.79
CA LEU A 55 -4.49 -14.44 19.13
C LEU A 55 -5.38 -15.65 18.82
N SER A 56 -6.29 -16.01 19.72
CA SER A 56 -7.24 -17.10 19.50
C SER A 56 -8.18 -16.81 18.33
N THR A 57 -8.78 -15.62 18.29
CA THR A 57 -9.65 -15.19 17.18
C THR A 57 -8.87 -15.05 15.87
N ALA A 58 -7.68 -14.44 15.89
CA ALA A 58 -6.84 -14.34 14.69
C ALA A 58 -6.51 -15.74 14.12
N ARG A 59 -6.18 -16.70 15.00
CA ARG A 59 -5.88 -18.08 14.59
C ARG A 59 -7.09 -18.80 14.01
N SER A 60 -8.29 -18.66 14.60
CA SER A 60 -9.51 -19.30 14.08
C SER A 60 -9.87 -18.79 12.68
N HIS A 61 -9.50 -17.55 12.36
CA HIS A 61 -9.67 -16.94 11.03
C HIS A 61 -8.46 -17.14 10.09
N GLY A 62 -7.40 -17.81 10.55
CA GLY A 62 -6.20 -18.09 9.75
C GLY A 62 -5.42 -16.83 9.38
N PHE A 63 -5.32 -15.87 10.29
CA PHE A 63 -4.48 -14.69 10.11
C PHE A 63 -2.99 -15.04 10.19
N ASP A 64 -2.19 -14.35 9.38
CA ASP A 64 -0.78 -14.16 9.66
C ASP A 64 -0.63 -13.05 10.72
N VAL A 65 -0.34 -13.46 11.95
CA VAL A 65 -0.11 -12.58 13.10
C VAL A 65 1.37 -12.22 13.18
N VAL A 66 1.63 -10.95 12.90
CA VAL A 66 2.93 -10.28 13.01
C VAL A 66 3.03 -9.63 14.39
N ALA A 67 3.87 -10.19 15.26
CA ALA A 67 4.13 -9.64 16.59
C ALA A 67 5.47 -8.91 16.65
N ASP A 68 5.42 -7.60 16.89
CA ASP A 68 6.59 -6.76 17.12
C ASP A 68 7.13 -6.95 18.53
N ILE A 69 8.35 -7.48 18.59
CA ILE A 69 9.02 -7.91 19.80
C ILE A 69 10.39 -7.26 19.94
N SER A 70 10.73 -6.91 21.18
CA SER A 70 12.08 -6.55 21.59
C SER A 70 12.52 -7.45 22.76
N PRO A 71 13.82 -7.72 22.97
CA PRO A 71 14.27 -8.57 24.08
C PRO A 71 13.67 -8.19 25.44
N ALA A 72 13.42 -6.90 25.68
CA ALA A 72 12.78 -6.40 26.90
C ALA A 72 11.31 -6.81 27.05
N SER A 73 10.60 -7.03 25.94
CA SER A 73 9.19 -7.45 25.94
C SER A 73 8.97 -8.94 26.22
N ALA A 74 10.02 -9.76 26.30
CA ALA A 74 9.88 -11.19 26.60
C ALA A 74 9.19 -11.44 27.96
N ALA A 75 9.49 -10.61 28.95
CA ALA A 75 8.89 -10.67 30.28
C ALA A 75 7.38 -10.43 30.26
N LEU A 76 6.85 -9.68 29.29
CA LEU A 76 5.40 -9.46 29.11
C LEU A 76 4.67 -10.72 28.65
N LEU A 77 5.38 -11.73 28.14
CA LEU A 77 4.83 -13.04 27.84
C LEU A 77 5.20 -14.09 28.89
N GLY A 78 5.74 -13.66 30.04
CA GLY A 78 6.26 -14.56 31.07
C GLY A 78 7.44 -15.41 30.60
N MET A 79 8.23 -14.91 29.64
CA MET A 79 9.40 -15.60 29.10
C MET A 79 10.70 -14.87 29.49
N ASP A 80 11.74 -15.61 29.87
CA ASP A 80 13.07 -15.04 30.08
C ASP A 80 13.74 -14.63 28.75
N ARG A 81 13.37 -15.34 27.67
CA ARG A 81 13.80 -15.09 26.30
C ARG A 81 12.74 -15.62 25.33
N PHE A 82 12.64 -15.01 24.16
CA PHE A 82 11.76 -15.54 23.11
C PHE A 82 12.27 -16.87 22.57
N GLU A 83 11.34 -17.81 22.43
CA GLU A 83 11.56 -19.09 21.75
C GLU A 83 10.56 -19.19 20.59
N PRO A 84 11.02 -19.26 19.33
CA PRO A 84 10.13 -19.25 18.16
C PRO A 84 8.99 -20.28 18.22
N VAL A 85 9.27 -21.48 18.73
CA VAL A 85 8.27 -22.55 18.88
C VAL A 85 7.17 -22.17 19.88
N LYS A 86 7.52 -21.50 20.99
CA LYS A 86 6.54 -21.04 21.97
C LYS A 86 5.64 -19.95 21.39
N LEU A 87 6.22 -19.02 20.64
CA LEU A 87 5.46 -17.96 19.95
C LEU A 87 4.50 -18.55 18.91
N ALA A 88 4.96 -19.52 18.10
CA ALA A 88 4.12 -20.25 17.16
C ALA A 88 2.94 -20.95 17.87
N ASN A 89 3.18 -21.57 19.03
CA ASN A 89 2.13 -22.21 19.82
C ASN A 89 1.11 -21.22 20.37
N LEU A 90 1.51 -19.96 20.64
CA LEU A 90 0.60 -18.86 21.00
C LEU A 90 -0.22 -18.34 19.81
N GLY A 91 0.14 -18.71 18.57
CA GLY A 91 -0.59 -18.34 17.36
C GLY A 91 0.04 -17.14 16.65
N ILE A 92 1.24 -16.74 17.07
CA ILE A 92 2.07 -15.79 16.36
C ILE A 92 2.76 -16.54 15.21
N THR A 93 2.52 -16.11 13.99
CA THR A 93 3.07 -16.76 12.78
C THR A 93 4.33 -16.07 12.28
N THR A 94 4.46 -14.78 12.57
CA THR A 94 5.57 -13.93 12.15
C THR A 94 6.07 -13.10 13.33
N ILE A 95 7.39 -13.13 13.58
CA ILE A 95 8.01 -12.25 14.57
C ILE A 95 8.62 -11.04 13.87
N ARG A 96 8.28 -9.84 14.32
CA ARG A 96 8.90 -8.61 13.83
C ARG A 96 10.02 -8.20 14.77
N ILE A 97 11.18 -7.96 14.19
CA ILE A 97 12.40 -7.56 14.87
C ILE A 97 12.73 -6.13 14.45
N ASP A 98 12.47 -5.19 15.37
CA ASP A 98 12.79 -3.78 15.17
C ASP A 98 14.23 -3.43 15.59
N ASP A 99 14.67 -3.97 16.75
CA ASP A 99 16.02 -3.80 17.29
C ASP A 99 16.40 -4.96 18.23
N GLY A 100 17.70 -5.13 18.49
CA GLY A 100 18.22 -5.98 19.57
C GLY A 100 18.52 -7.44 19.22
N PHE A 101 18.42 -7.82 17.95
CA PHE A 101 18.80 -9.16 17.47
C PHE A 101 19.91 -9.06 16.42
N ASP A 102 20.96 -9.87 16.60
CA ASP A 102 22.01 -10.04 15.62
C ASP A 102 21.57 -10.95 14.46
N ALA A 103 22.34 -10.92 13.37
CA ALA A 103 22.06 -11.71 12.17
C ALA A 103 22.08 -13.23 12.43
N GLU A 104 22.84 -13.70 13.42
CA GLU A 104 22.92 -15.12 13.77
C GLU A 104 21.61 -15.61 14.39
N LYS A 105 21.03 -14.86 15.32
CA LYS A 105 19.71 -15.17 15.89
C LYS A 105 18.61 -15.09 14.84
N ILE A 106 18.63 -14.07 13.98
CA ILE A 106 17.65 -13.93 12.89
C ILE A 106 17.72 -15.14 11.96
N ALA A 107 18.93 -15.55 11.56
CA ALA A 107 19.14 -16.72 10.73
C ALA A 107 18.60 -18.00 11.40
N LEU A 108 18.87 -18.21 12.69
CA LEU A 108 18.34 -19.34 13.45
C LEU A 108 16.80 -19.32 13.51
N TYR A 109 16.21 -18.15 13.79
CA TYR A 109 14.76 -18.01 13.94
C TYR A 109 14.03 -18.24 12.61
N SER A 110 14.60 -17.76 11.50
CA SER A 110 14.04 -17.94 10.15
C SER A 110 13.87 -19.40 9.73
N GLN A 111 14.58 -20.34 10.38
CA GLN A 111 14.42 -21.78 10.15
C GLN A 111 13.13 -22.34 10.76
N VAL A 112 12.55 -21.66 11.75
CA VAL A 112 11.42 -22.16 12.55
C VAL A 112 10.15 -21.34 12.32
N ILE A 113 10.27 -20.02 12.20
CA ILE A 113 9.15 -19.08 12.08
C ILE A 113 9.45 -18.02 11.02
N GLN A 114 8.41 -17.37 10.49
CA GLN A 114 8.60 -16.20 9.64
C GLN A 114 9.19 -15.05 10.47
N VAL A 115 10.11 -14.29 9.86
CA VAL A 115 10.75 -13.15 10.51
C VAL A 115 10.57 -11.92 9.64
N GLN A 116 9.97 -10.89 10.23
CA GLN A 116 9.81 -9.60 9.61
C GLN A 116 10.88 -8.63 10.10
N LEU A 117 11.62 -8.04 9.18
CA LEU A 117 12.69 -7.10 9.46
C LEU A 117 12.19 -5.66 9.35
N ASN A 118 12.83 -4.76 10.09
CA ASN A 118 12.58 -3.33 9.93
C ASN A 118 13.10 -2.85 8.55
N ALA A 119 12.19 -2.73 7.59
CA ALA A 119 12.52 -2.30 6.25
C ALA A 119 13.05 -0.85 6.20
N SER A 120 12.72 -0.01 7.18
CA SER A 120 13.13 1.39 7.23
C SER A 120 14.59 1.62 7.58
N THR A 121 15.32 0.61 8.04
CA THR A 121 16.71 0.78 8.52
C THR A 121 17.67 -0.29 8.00
N LEU A 122 17.15 -1.38 7.42
CA LEU A 122 17.97 -2.50 6.97
C LEU A 122 18.98 -2.08 5.89
N THR A 123 20.25 -2.36 6.11
CA THR A 123 21.31 -2.03 5.17
C THR A 123 21.66 -3.22 4.27
N GLU A 124 22.36 -2.97 3.18
CA GLU A 124 22.88 -4.03 2.31
C GLU A 124 23.83 -4.98 3.06
N ASP A 125 24.64 -4.45 3.98
CA ASP A 125 25.54 -5.26 4.80
C ASP A 125 24.79 -6.18 5.76
N ASN A 126 23.65 -5.72 6.32
CA ASN A 126 22.78 -6.58 7.12
C ASN A 126 22.25 -7.76 6.30
N LEU A 127 21.79 -7.50 5.06
CA LEU A 127 21.27 -8.54 4.16
C LEU A 127 22.35 -9.56 3.78
N LYS A 128 23.56 -9.08 3.46
CA LYS A 128 24.71 -9.96 3.15
C LYS A 128 25.10 -10.81 4.35
N ASP A 129 25.10 -10.25 5.55
CA ASP A 129 25.41 -11.02 6.76
C ASP A 129 24.33 -12.08 7.03
N LEU A 130 23.04 -11.76 6.86
CA LEU A 130 21.96 -12.75 6.98
C LEU A 130 22.13 -13.92 6.01
N GLN A 131 22.42 -13.65 4.73
CA GLN A 131 22.70 -14.69 3.74
C GLN A 131 23.92 -15.54 4.14
N LYS A 132 25.01 -14.89 4.55
CA LYS A 132 26.24 -15.56 4.98
C LYS A 132 26.02 -16.46 6.20
N ARG A 133 25.13 -16.06 7.12
CA ARG A 133 24.73 -16.83 8.31
C ARG A 133 23.72 -17.93 8.00
N GLY A 134 23.29 -18.07 6.74
CA GLY A 134 22.35 -19.11 6.31
C GLY A 134 20.91 -18.83 6.71
N ALA A 135 20.51 -17.55 6.80
CA ALA A 135 19.10 -17.21 6.99
C ALA A 135 18.27 -17.75 5.82
N ARG A 136 17.09 -18.31 6.13
CA ARG A 136 16.14 -18.77 5.13
C ARG A 136 15.42 -17.57 4.54
N MET A 137 15.93 -17.05 3.44
CA MET A 137 15.45 -15.78 2.84
C MET A 137 13.96 -15.81 2.47
N GLU A 138 13.41 -16.97 2.06
CA GLU A 138 11.96 -17.08 1.80
C GLU A 138 11.07 -16.97 3.06
N ALA A 139 11.66 -17.05 4.25
CA ALA A 139 10.98 -16.82 5.52
C ALA A 139 11.19 -15.41 6.07
N LEU A 140 11.78 -14.52 5.27
CA LEU A 140 12.02 -13.13 5.62
C LEU A 140 11.11 -12.22 4.79
N ASP A 141 10.41 -11.30 5.47
CA ASP A 141 9.81 -10.14 4.84
C ASP A 141 10.26 -8.85 5.54
N GLY A 142 9.97 -7.71 4.92
CA GLY A 142 10.27 -6.38 5.46
C GLY A 142 8.99 -5.61 5.71
N LEU A 143 8.93 -4.89 6.85
CA LEU A 143 7.86 -3.93 7.10
C LEU A 143 8.44 -2.62 7.59
N HIS A 144 8.16 -1.55 6.85
CA HIS A 144 8.55 -0.21 7.23
C HIS A 144 7.89 0.18 8.56
N ASN A 145 8.60 0.97 9.35
CA ASN A 145 8.01 1.62 10.52
C ASN A 145 6.84 2.54 10.15
N PHE A 146 5.96 2.77 11.12
CA PHE A 146 5.04 3.90 11.12
C PHE A 146 5.58 5.03 12.00
N TYR A 147 5.08 6.25 11.78
CA TYR A 147 5.61 7.45 12.44
C TYR A 147 4.49 8.28 13.08
N PRO A 148 4.27 8.14 14.42
CA PRO A 148 3.21 8.85 15.13
C PRO A 148 3.40 10.36 15.16
N ARG A 149 4.66 10.84 15.18
CA ARG A 149 4.99 12.26 15.24
C ARG A 149 4.82 12.89 13.85
N PRO A 150 4.08 14.01 13.71
CA PRO A 150 4.02 14.75 12.46
C PRO A 150 5.41 15.17 11.96
N HIS A 151 5.56 15.20 10.63
CA HIS A 151 6.77 15.58 9.92
C HIS A 151 7.97 14.63 10.11
N THR A 152 7.73 13.39 10.54
CA THR A 152 8.80 12.38 10.71
C THR A 152 8.54 11.09 9.95
N GLY A 153 7.45 10.99 9.20
CA GLY A 153 7.27 9.92 8.22
C GLY A 153 8.37 9.96 7.17
N LEU A 154 8.57 8.83 6.50
CA LEU A 154 9.64 8.69 5.52
C LEU A 154 9.38 9.53 4.26
N ASP A 155 10.48 9.94 3.64
CA ASP A 155 10.50 10.48 2.29
C ASP A 155 10.18 9.39 1.25
N ARG A 156 9.44 9.77 0.21
CA ARG A 156 9.00 8.87 -0.86
C ARG A 156 10.17 8.28 -1.66
N THR A 157 11.17 9.09 -1.99
CA THR A 157 12.34 8.65 -2.77
C THR A 157 13.11 7.60 -1.98
N TYR A 158 13.32 7.87 -0.69
CA TYR A 158 13.95 6.92 0.22
C TYR A 158 13.21 5.59 0.28
N VAL A 159 11.88 5.60 0.45
CA VAL A 159 11.08 4.35 0.51
C VAL A 159 11.17 3.57 -0.80
N ILE A 160 11.15 4.22 -1.96
CA ILE A 160 11.29 3.55 -3.26
C ILE A 160 12.65 2.86 -3.37
N GLU A 161 13.74 3.58 -3.08
CA GLU A 161 15.11 3.04 -3.16
C GLU A 161 15.32 1.89 -2.17
N GLN A 162 14.84 2.06 -0.94
CA GLN A 162 14.93 1.07 0.11
C GLN A 162 14.10 -0.17 -0.24
N THR A 163 12.85 0.00 -0.67
CA THR A 163 11.97 -1.11 -1.11
C THR A 163 12.62 -1.90 -2.24
N LYS A 164 13.14 -1.21 -3.27
CA LYS A 164 13.82 -1.86 -4.39
C LYS A 164 15.03 -2.66 -3.91
N ARG A 165 15.88 -2.10 -3.04
CA ARG A 165 17.04 -2.80 -2.49
C ARG A 165 16.62 -4.10 -1.79
N LEU A 166 15.59 -4.06 -0.95
CA LEU A 166 15.13 -5.25 -0.23
C LEU A 166 14.56 -6.31 -1.19
N GLN A 167 13.81 -5.88 -2.20
CA GLN A 167 13.26 -6.75 -3.23
C GLN A 167 14.34 -7.40 -4.10
N ASP A 168 15.44 -6.68 -4.40
CA ASP A 168 16.60 -7.24 -5.11
C ASP A 168 17.26 -8.40 -4.33
N TYR A 169 17.06 -8.46 -3.00
CA TYR A 169 17.47 -9.58 -2.12
C TYR A 169 16.38 -10.64 -1.89
N GLY A 170 15.22 -10.51 -2.56
CA GLY A 170 14.12 -11.46 -2.52
C GLY A 170 13.10 -11.25 -1.40
N LEU A 171 13.18 -10.14 -0.63
CA LEU A 171 12.21 -9.84 0.42
C LEU A 171 10.96 -9.19 -0.19
N SER A 172 9.79 -9.59 0.31
CA SER A 172 8.58 -8.77 0.16
C SER A 172 8.62 -7.61 1.15
N VAL A 173 8.07 -6.45 0.77
CA VAL A 173 8.15 -5.23 1.59
C VAL A 173 6.76 -4.64 1.77
N GLY A 174 6.42 -4.32 3.02
CA GLY A 174 5.18 -3.67 3.40
C GLY A 174 5.36 -2.31 4.07
N ALA A 175 4.26 -1.59 4.20
CA ALA A 175 4.20 -0.32 4.92
C ALA A 175 2.84 -0.08 5.56
N PHE A 176 2.77 0.97 6.38
CA PHE A 176 1.56 1.38 7.08
C PHE A 176 0.90 2.60 6.44
N VAL A 177 -0.44 2.59 6.47
CA VAL A 177 -1.29 3.76 6.22
C VAL A 177 -2.00 4.18 7.50
N ALA A 178 -2.29 5.47 7.62
CA ALA A 178 -3.02 6.01 8.76
C ALA A 178 -4.54 5.80 8.61
N SER A 179 -5.22 5.56 9.72
CA SER A 179 -6.67 5.75 9.80
C SER A 179 -6.99 7.24 9.91
N SER A 180 -8.08 7.65 9.26
CA SER A 180 -8.66 8.99 9.38
C SER A 180 -9.59 9.12 10.58
N LYS A 181 -10.20 8.01 11.05
CA LYS A 181 -11.19 8.01 12.14
C LYS A 181 -10.64 7.43 13.45
N GLY A 182 -9.92 6.33 13.36
CA GLY A 182 -9.50 5.47 14.46
C GLY A 182 -8.12 5.74 15.01
N ARG A 183 -7.66 7.00 15.01
CA ARG A 183 -6.26 7.31 15.26
C ARG A 183 -5.81 6.88 16.66
N ARG A 184 -4.64 6.27 16.73
CA ARG A 184 -4.05 5.81 17.99
C ARG A 184 -3.48 7.00 18.77
N GLY A 185 -3.69 6.97 20.09
CA GLY A 185 -3.02 7.87 21.01
C GLY A 185 -1.50 7.64 21.09
N PRO A 186 -0.78 8.48 21.84
CA PRO A 186 -1.31 9.68 22.53
C PRO A 186 -1.54 10.86 21.59
N LEU A 187 -0.81 10.95 20.47
CA LEU A 187 -0.86 12.11 19.57
C LEU A 187 -2.13 12.16 18.71
N SER A 188 -2.70 11.01 18.35
CA SER A 188 -3.87 10.93 17.45
C SER A 188 -3.63 11.62 16.10
N GLU A 189 -2.39 11.56 15.60
CA GLU A 189 -1.95 12.15 14.32
C GLU A 189 -1.79 11.13 13.18
N GLY A 190 -2.24 9.90 13.43
CA GLY A 190 -2.19 8.78 12.50
C GLY A 190 -0.82 8.10 12.46
N LEU A 191 -0.81 6.85 11.98
CA LEU A 191 0.38 6.01 11.93
C LEU A 191 0.78 5.64 10.48
N PRO A 192 1.13 6.62 9.62
CA PRO A 192 1.61 6.31 8.27
C PRO A 192 3.10 5.99 8.26
N THR A 193 3.55 5.25 7.24
CA THR A 193 4.97 5.14 6.89
C THR A 193 5.47 6.38 6.14
N LEU A 194 4.78 6.78 5.07
CA LEU A 194 5.14 7.96 4.27
C LEU A 194 4.49 9.22 4.86
N GLU A 195 5.27 10.30 5.00
CA GLU A 195 4.74 11.54 5.59
C GLU A 195 3.64 12.16 4.74
N GLU A 196 3.78 12.11 3.41
CA GLU A 196 2.78 12.57 2.45
C GLU A 196 1.44 11.81 2.54
N HIS A 197 1.39 10.66 3.21
CA HIS A 197 0.15 9.88 3.39
C HIS A 197 -0.64 10.27 4.65
N ARG A 198 -0.08 11.08 5.55
CA ARG A 198 -0.66 11.36 6.88
C ARG A 198 -2.11 11.85 6.86
N ARG A 199 -2.49 12.55 5.80
CA ARG A 199 -3.84 13.13 5.63
C ARG A 199 -4.61 12.52 4.45
N LEU A 200 -4.04 11.51 3.77
CA LEU A 200 -4.72 10.81 2.69
C LEU A 200 -5.72 9.79 3.27
N SER A 201 -6.74 9.46 2.47
CA SER A 201 -7.62 8.34 2.80
C SER A 201 -6.86 7.01 2.72
N VAL A 202 -7.34 6.00 3.46
CA VAL A 202 -6.78 4.64 3.42
C VAL A 202 -6.72 4.12 1.98
N SER A 203 -7.79 4.30 1.20
CA SER A 203 -7.84 3.89 -0.21
C SER A 203 -6.74 4.53 -1.06
N LEU A 204 -6.52 5.83 -0.93
CA LEU A 204 -5.56 6.56 -1.76
C LEU A 204 -4.11 6.26 -1.35
N ALA A 205 -3.83 6.24 -0.05
CA ALA A 205 -2.52 5.89 0.48
C ALA A 205 -2.13 4.44 0.13
N ALA A 206 -3.05 3.49 0.29
CA ALA A 206 -2.79 2.08 -0.03
C ALA A 206 -2.55 1.86 -1.53
N ARG A 207 -3.34 2.48 -2.42
CA ARG A 207 -3.08 2.45 -3.87
C ARG A 207 -1.75 3.10 -4.23
N HIS A 208 -1.36 4.18 -3.54
CA HIS A 208 -0.04 4.75 -3.75
C HIS A 208 1.06 3.77 -3.39
N LEU A 209 1.00 3.12 -2.21
CA LEU A 209 2.00 2.13 -1.80
C LEU A 209 2.07 0.94 -2.77
N ALA A 210 0.92 0.44 -3.23
CA ALA A 210 0.86 -0.58 -4.29
C ALA A 210 1.52 -0.08 -5.58
N ALA A 211 1.27 1.17 -5.96
CA ALA A 211 1.89 1.80 -7.11
C ALA A 211 3.41 2.02 -6.91
N LEU A 212 3.91 2.18 -5.70
CA LEU A 212 5.35 2.23 -5.43
C LEU A 212 6.01 0.84 -5.40
N GLY A 213 5.24 -0.24 -5.53
CA GLY A 213 5.74 -1.61 -5.63
C GLY A 213 5.78 -2.36 -4.29
N LEU A 214 5.17 -1.83 -3.23
CA LEU A 214 5.04 -2.56 -1.97
C LEU A 214 4.05 -3.72 -2.12
N GLN A 215 4.31 -4.83 -1.42
CA GLN A 215 3.53 -6.06 -1.51
C GLN A 215 2.47 -6.19 -0.42
N SER A 216 2.64 -5.50 0.71
CA SER A 216 1.67 -5.51 1.81
C SER A 216 1.38 -4.12 2.37
N VAL A 217 0.13 -3.88 2.79
CA VAL A 217 -0.29 -2.65 3.46
C VAL A 217 -1.06 -2.97 4.72
N PHE A 218 -0.70 -2.27 5.79
CA PHE A 218 -1.38 -2.35 7.07
C PHE A 218 -2.03 -1.01 7.40
N ILE A 219 -3.24 -1.00 7.98
CA ILE A 219 -3.68 0.16 8.74
C ILE A 219 -2.94 0.14 10.08
N GLY A 220 -2.09 1.13 10.34
CA GLY A 220 -1.27 1.18 11.55
C GLY A 220 -2.06 1.52 12.81
N ASP A 221 -3.07 2.38 12.65
CA ASP A 221 -3.98 2.75 13.73
C ASP A 221 -4.92 1.59 14.10
N ASP A 222 -5.36 1.55 15.36
CA ASP A 222 -6.02 0.37 15.91
C ASP A 222 -7.53 0.33 15.76
N ARG A 223 -8.19 1.45 15.44
CA ARG A 223 -9.66 1.53 15.40
C ARG A 223 -10.22 2.00 14.05
N PRO A 224 -9.78 1.43 12.91
CA PRO A 224 -10.31 1.82 11.61
C PRO A 224 -11.82 1.68 11.56
N SER A 225 -12.48 2.57 10.81
CA SER A 225 -13.91 2.44 10.54
C SER A 225 -14.19 1.26 9.60
N MET A 226 -15.44 0.80 9.57
CA MET A 226 -15.87 -0.23 8.61
C MET A 226 -15.64 0.21 7.15
N GLU A 227 -15.83 1.50 6.86
CA GLU A 227 -15.54 2.08 5.55
C GLU A 227 -14.05 1.95 5.19
N GLU A 228 -13.15 2.22 6.13
CA GLU A 228 -11.70 2.09 5.92
C GLU A 228 -11.28 0.64 5.71
N LEU A 229 -11.92 -0.32 6.39
CA LEU A 229 -11.70 -1.75 6.15
C LEU A 229 -12.13 -2.15 4.74
N HIS A 230 -13.29 -1.68 4.26
CA HIS A 230 -13.72 -1.90 2.88
C HIS A 230 -12.76 -1.26 1.87
N GLN A 231 -12.29 -0.05 2.15
CA GLN A 231 -11.31 0.64 1.32
C GLN A 231 -10.00 -0.16 1.21
N LEU A 232 -9.48 -0.68 2.32
CA LEU A 232 -8.27 -1.50 2.33
C LEU A 232 -8.49 -2.82 1.58
N ALA A 233 -9.57 -3.55 1.89
CA ALA A 233 -9.89 -4.82 1.27
C ALA A 233 -10.01 -4.71 -0.26
N ARG A 234 -10.62 -3.63 -0.75
CA ARG A 234 -10.73 -3.36 -2.19
C ARG A 234 -9.35 -3.27 -2.85
N VAL A 235 -8.39 -2.60 -2.21
CA VAL A 235 -7.01 -2.50 -2.74
C VAL A 235 -6.32 -3.87 -2.79
N GLY A 236 -6.56 -4.73 -1.79
CA GLY A 236 -6.06 -6.10 -1.81
C GLY A 236 -6.55 -6.94 -2.98
N GLN A 237 -7.75 -6.63 -3.49
CA GLN A 237 -8.42 -7.30 -4.61
C GLN A 237 -8.09 -6.70 -5.99
N GLU A 238 -7.39 -5.56 -6.06
CA GLU A 238 -7.01 -4.94 -7.34
C GLU A 238 -5.95 -5.78 -8.09
N GLU A 239 -5.99 -5.73 -9.42
CA GLU A 239 -5.00 -6.40 -10.28
C GLU A 239 -3.60 -5.87 -9.93
N THR A 240 -2.71 -6.78 -9.54
CA THR A 240 -1.34 -6.44 -9.17
C THR A 240 -0.60 -5.87 -10.39
N GLY A 241 0.13 -4.78 -10.19
CA GLY A 241 0.91 -4.14 -11.25
C GLY A 241 0.12 -3.15 -12.13
N VAL A 242 -1.17 -2.92 -11.85
CA VAL A 242 -1.99 -1.91 -12.53
C VAL A 242 -2.16 -0.68 -11.65
N VAL A 243 -1.82 0.50 -12.17
CA VAL A 243 -2.12 1.78 -11.48
C VAL A 243 -3.57 2.18 -11.78
N VAL A 244 -4.37 2.38 -10.74
CA VAL A 244 -5.78 2.78 -10.86
C VAL A 244 -5.94 4.24 -10.49
N LEU A 245 -6.46 5.06 -11.41
CA LEU A 245 -6.71 6.49 -11.20
C LEU A 245 -8.19 6.81 -11.36
N LYS A 246 -8.75 7.56 -10.42
CA LYS A 246 -10.12 8.07 -10.55
C LYS A 246 -10.15 9.29 -11.46
N ALA A 247 -11.11 9.32 -12.39
CA ALA A 247 -11.26 10.42 -13.33
C ALA A 247 -12.72 10.81 -13.55
N ARG A 248 -12.97 12.11 -13.69
CA ARG A 248 -14.26 12.67 -14.07
C ARG A 248 -14.33 12.80 -15.58
N LEU A 249 -15.37 12.23 -16.18
CA LEU A 249 -15.61 12.34 -17.62
C LEU A 249 -16.04 13.78 -17.97
N LEU A 250 -15.49 14.34 -19.03
CA LEU A 250 -15.81 15.69 -19.52
C LEU A 250 -16.58 15.65 -20.85
N ILE A 251 -16.36 14.60 -21.63
CA ILE A 251 -17.04 14.35 -22.91
C ILE A 251 -18.26 13.43 -22.70
N ARG A 252 -19.33 13.61 -23.48
CA ARG A 252 -20.59 12.86 -23.27
C ARG A 252 -20.74 11.65 -24.20
N GLU A 253 -19.89 11.53 -25.20
CA GLU A 253 -19.90 10.45 -26.19
C GLU A 253 -19.69 9.08 -25.51
N PRO A 254 -20.70 8.19 -25.52
CA PRO A 254 -20.64 6.92 -24.80
C PRO A 254 -19.44 6.05 -25.21
N TYR A 255 -19.07 6.10 -26.48
CA TYR A 255 -17.93 5.35 -26.99
C TYR A 255 -16.59 5.80 -26.40
N VAL A 256 -16.43 7.10 -26.09
CA VAL A 256 -15.22 7.59 -25.41
C VAL A 256 -15.13 7.01 -24.01
N GLN A 257 -16.27 6.90 -23.31
CA GLN A 257 -16.34 6.23 -22.01
C GLN A 257 -15.92 4.75 -22.11
N ASP A 258 -16.40 4.02 -23.13
CA ASP A 258 -16.04 2.62 -23.38
C ASP A 258 -14.54 2.47 -23.67
N LEU A 259 -13.98 3.35 -24.51
CA LEU A 259 -12.54 3.37 -24.80
C LEU A 259 -11.73 3.57 -23.51
N LEU A 260 -12.07 4.58 -22.72
CA LEU A 260 -11.37 4.90 -21.46
C LEU A 260 -11.56 3.86 -20.35
N SER A 261 -12.53 2.95 -20.48
CA SER A 261 -12.73 1.85 -19.52
C SER A 261 -11.70 0.71 -19.64
N HIS A 262 -10.91 0.69 -20.72
CA HIS A 262 -9.88 -0.32 -20.93
C HIS A 262 -8.69 -0.14 -19.98
N THR A 263 -8.01 -1.25 -19.68
CA THR A 263 -6.67 -1.21 -19.08
C THR A 263 -5.64 -0.96 -20.19
N PHE A 264 -4.89 0.11 -20.05
CA PHE A 264 -3.82 0.50 -20.96
C PHE A 264 -2.45 0.07 -20.43
N THR A 265 -1.48 0.01 -21.34
CA THR A 265 -0.06 -0.13 -20.98
C THR A 265 0.68 1.12 -21.42
N SER A 266 1.39 1.77 -20.51
CA SER A 266 2.23 2.92 -20.86
C SER A 266 3.30 2.50 -21.85
N ARG A 267 3.57 3.35 -22.85
CA ARG A 267 4.63 3.10 -23.83
C ARG A 267 6.01 2.91 -23.16
N PRO A 268 6.87 2.03 -23.69
CA PRO A 268 8.22 1.79 -23.14
C PRO A 268 9.20 2.94 -23.40
N ASP A 269 8.90 3.82 -24.36
CA ASP A 269 9.60 5.06 -24.68
C ASP A 269 8.90 6.26 -23.99
N PRO A 270 9.22 6.58 -22.72
CA PRO A 270 8.47 7.57 -21.96
C PRO A 270 8.59 8.97 -22.56
N SER A 271 7.45 9.64 -22.69
CA SER A 271 7.45 11.07 -22.98
C SER A 271 7.67 11.90 -21.71
N ARG A 272 8.35 13.02 -21.90
CA ARG A 272 8.55 14.04 -20.87
C ARG A 272 7.22 14.65 -20.41
N ASP A 273 6.28 14.83 -21.34
CA ASP A 273 5.13 15.72 -21.19
C ASP A 273 3.80 14.98 -21.00
N VAL A 274 3.71 13.73 -21.46
CA VAL A 274 2.50 12.91 -21.39
C VAL A 274 2.83 11.45 -21.08
N VAL A 275 1.92 10.75 -20.40
CA VAL A 275 1.86 9.28 -20.44
C VAL A 275 1.06 8.90 -21.66
N ARG A 276 1.58 8.01 -22.50
CA ARG A 276 0.92 7.58 -23.74
C ARG A 276 0.40 6.16 -23.57
N ALA A 277 -0.90 5.96 -23.76
CA ALA A 277 -1.50 4.64 -23.77
C ALA A 277 -1.07 3.88 -25.03
N GLY A 278 -0.29 2.82 -24.83
CA GLY A 278 0.06 1.87 -25.89
C GLY A 278 -1.19 1.22 -26.46
N SER A 279 -1.22 1.08 -27.79
CA SER A 279 -2.29 0.40 -28.53
C SER A 279 -3.72 0.92 -28.33
N SER A 280 -3.91 2.14 -27.80
CA SER A 280 -5.27 2.70 -27.65
C SER A 280 -5.98 2.86 -29.01
N ARG A 281 -5.23 3.22 -30.06
CA ARG A 281 -5.76 3.41 -31.42
C ARG A 281 -6.36 2.15 -32.03
N SER A 282 -5.84 0.96 -31.70
CA SER A 282 -6.43 -0.30 -32.18
C SER A 282 -7.76 -0.65 -31.50
N LEU A 283 -8.12 0.02 -30.41
CA LEU A 283 -9.40 -0.15 -29.72
C LEU A 283 -10.52 0.70 -30.35
N LEU A 284 -10.21 1.49 -31.39
CA LEU A 284 -11.18 2.33 -32.09
C LEU A 284 -12.27 1.55 -32.82
N ASP A 285 -11.98 0.33 -33.27
CA ASP A 285 -12.91 -0.51 -34.03
C ASP A 285 -13.58 0.24 -35.21
N GLY A 286 -12.78 1.01 -35.95
CA GLY A 286 -13.24 1.80 -37.11
C GLY A 286 -13.98 3.10 -36.77
N ARG A 287 -14.16 3.44 -35.50
CA ARG A 287 -14.83 4.69 -35.08
C ARG A 287 -13.92 5.91 -35.23
N ILE A 288 -14.53 7.03 -35.59
CA ILE A 288 -13.87 8.33 -35.75
C ILE A 288 -14.05 9.13 -34.46
N ILE A 289 -12.97 9.73 -33.98
CA ILE A 289 -13.00 10.69 -32.88
C ILE A 289 -13.17 12.07 -33.49
N GLU A 290 -14.39 12.60 -33.49
CA GLU A 290 -14.67 13.93 -34.03
C GLU A 290 -14.03 15.03 -33.17
N PRO A 291 -13.59 16.16 -33.75
CA PRO A 291 -13.11 17.29 -32.98
C PRO A 291 -14.17 17.79 -32.00
N ASP A 292 -13.77 17.93 -30.73
CA ASP A 292 -14.62 18.51 -29.70
C ASP A 292 -14.06 19.87 -29.28
N SER A 293 -14.77 20.93 -29.67
CA SER A 293 -14.44 22.30 -29.25
C SER A 293 -14.88 22.61 -27.82
N ALA A 294 -15.77 21.79 -27.24
CA ALA A 294 -16.19 21.91 -25.86
C ALA A 294 -15.01 21.51 -24.96
N GLY A 295 -14.37 22.50 -24.35
CA GLY A 295 -13.19 22.27 -23.51
C GLY A 295 -11.86 22.58 -24.17
N PHE A 296 -11.84 23.26 -25.32
CA PHE A 296 -10.61 23.83 -25.88
C PHE A 296 -10.00 24.87 -24.91
N ARG A 297 -8.86 24.51 -24.33
CA ARG A 297 -8.04 25.33 -23.41
C ARG A 297 -6.63 24.75 -23.36
N SER A 298 -5.72 25.45 -22.67
CA SER A 298 -4.41 24.88 -22.34
C SER A 298 -4.58 23.55 -21.60
N LEU A 299 -3.78 22.56 -21.96
CA LEU A 299 -3.80 21.26 -21.31
C LEU A 299 -3.11 21.36 -19.97
N ARG A 300 -3.67 20.71 -18.96
CA ARG A 300 -3.17 20.75 -17.59
C ARG A 300 -2.84 19.34 -17.13
N ARG A 301 -1.98 19.24 -16.13
CA ARG A 301 -1.73 17.97 -15.46
C ARG A 301 -3.05 17.29 -15.07
N GLY A 302 -3.08 15.98 -15.23
CA GLY A 302 -4.26 15.16 -14.95
C GLY A 302 -5.32 15.15 -16.04
N ASP A 303 -5.22 15.99 -17.08
CA ASP A 303 -6.10 15.89 -18.23
C ASP A 303 -5.85 14.57 -18.96
N ILE A 304 -6.93 13.86 -19.25
CA ILE A 304 -6.94 12.66 -20.10
C ILE A 304 -7.42 13.11 -21.47
N THR A 305 -6.55 12.97 -22.45
CA THR A 305 -6.81 13.46 -23.81
C THR A 305 -6.90 12.32 -24.81
N ILE A 306 -7.60 12.59 -25.91
CA ILE A 306 -7.74 11.69 -27.06
C ILE A 306 -7.52 12.50 -28.32
N ASP A 307 -6.56 12.08 -29.15
CA ASP A 307 -6.32 12.71 -30.44
C ASP A 307 -7.52 12.47 -31.38
N ASN A 308 -8.03 13.55 -31.98
CA ASN A 308 -9.20 13.52 -32.86
C ASN A 308 -8.81 13.28 -34.33
N ALA A 309 -9.80 13.28 -35.23
CA ALA A 309 -9.63 12.99 -36.65
C ALA A 309 -8.59 13.89 -37.35
N ASP A 310 -8.44 15.12 -36.88
CA ASP A 310 -7.50 16.09 -37.44
C ASP A 310 -6.04 15.77 -37.09
N PHE A 311 -5.79 14.87 -36.13
CA PHE A 311 -4.46 14.32 -35.84
C PHE A 311 -4.09 13.12 -36.75
N LEU A 312 -4.91 12.82 -37.77
CA LEU A 312 -4.63 11.85 -38.83
C LEU A 312 -4.26 10.48 -38.26
N ARG A 313 -3.04 9.98 -38.57
CA ARG A 313 -2.55 8.67 -38.10
C ARG A 313 -2.50 8.53 -36.57
N TYR A 314 -2.60 9.62 -35.82
CA TYR A 314 -2.60 9.61 -34.36
C TYR A 314 -4.00 9.57 -33.75
N MET A 315 -5.07 9.72 -34.55
CA MET A 315 -6.46 9.63 -34.07
C MET A 315 -6.68 8.42 -33.16
N GLY A 316 -7.27 8.66 -31.98
CA GLY A 316 -7.52 7.67 -30.93
C GLY A 316 -6.33 7.42 -29.99
N GLU A 317 -5.23 8.16 -30.10
CA GLU A 317 -4.16 8.07 -29.10
C GLU A 317 -4.66 8.67 -27.77
N VAL A 318 -4.73 7.83 -26.73
CA VAL A 318 -5.12 8.24 -25.38
C VAL A 318 -3.87 8.65 -24.61
N GLN A 319 -3.93 9.79 -23.94
CA GLN A 319 -2.80 10.31 -23.17
C GLN A 319 -3.24 10.83 -21.79
N ILE A 320 -2.30 10.85 -20.84
CA ILE A 320 -2.44 11.56 -19.57
C ILE A 320 -1.40 12.68 -19.55
N VAL A 321 -1.85 13.92 -19.39
CA VAL A 321 -0.99 15.10 -19.38
C VAL A 321 -0.23 15.19 -18.05
N LYS A 322 1.09 15.40 -18.11
CA LYS A 322 1.98 15.45 -16.92
C LYS A 322 2.32 16.87 -16.46
N ARG A 323 2.16 17.86 -17.35
CA ARG A 323 2.51 19.27 -17.13
C ARG A 323 1.61 20.17 -17.96
N GLU A 324 1.65 21.48 -17.72
CA GLU A 324 0.92 22.43 -18.55
C GLU A 324 1.47 22.45 -19.99
N LEU A 325 0.58 22.41 -20.97
CA LEU A 325 0.89 22.48 -22.40
C LEU A 325 -0.05 23.47 -23.09
N GLU A 326 0.41 24.03 -24.21
CA GLU A 326 -0.40 24.91 -25.05
C GLU A 326 -1.68 24.20 -25.53
N PRO A 327 -2.75 24.96 -25.83
CA PRO A 327 -3.94 24.40 -26.45
C PRO A 327 -3.62 23.69 -27.77
N GLU A 328 -4.22 22.53 -28.01
CA GLU A 328 -4.06 21.74 -29.23
C GLU A 328 -5.42 21.35 -29.78
N ALA A 329 -5.82 21.93 -30.91
CA ALA A 329 -7.17 21.75 -31.47
C ALA A 329 -7.41 20.33 -32.03
N ARG A 330 -6.33 19.59 -32.31
CA ARG A 330 -6.38 18.21 -32.81
C ARG A 330 -6.53 17.17 -31.68
N THR A 331 -6.66 17.62 -30.44
CA THR A 331 -6.70 16.78 -29.25
C THR A 331 -7.88 17.17 -28.36
N ASN A 332 -8.78 16.23 -28.10
CA ASN A 332 -9.94 16.45 -27.24
C ASN A 332 -9.58 16.17 -25.77
N ILE A 333 -10.14 16.94 -24.83
CA ILE A 333 -10.00 16.67 -23.38
C ILE A 333 -11.18 15.79 -22.93
N ALA A 334 -10.95 14.48 -22.85
CA ALA A 334 -12.01 13.50 -22.61
C ALA A 334 -12.42 13.37 -21.14
N ALA A 335 -11.45 13.46 -20.24
CA ALA A 335 -11.67 13.32 -18.80
C ALA A 335 -10.58 14.07 -18.03
N LYS A 336 -10.74 14.14 -16.71
CA LYS A 336 -9.74 14.71 -15.81
C LYS A 336 -9.58 13.85 -14.56
N ILE A 337 -8.35 13.45 -14.27
CA ILE A 337 -7.98 12.77 -13.04
C ILE A 337 -8.35 13.66 -11.84
N LEU A 338 -8.81 13.06 -10.76
CA LEU A 338 -9.09 13.79 -9.53
C LEU A 338 -7.83 14.54 -9.05
N PRO A 339 -7.92 15.83 -8.66
CA PRO A 339 -6.76 16.61 -8.24
C PRO A 339 -5.91 15.92 -7.16
N GLU A 340 -6.56 15.27 -6.20
CA GLU A 340 -5.92 14.52 -5.12
C GLU A 340 -5.20 13.24 -5.59
N GLU A 341 -5.44 12.76 -6.82
CA GLU A 341 -4.80 11.56 -7.38
C GLU A 341 -3.75 11.87 -8.47
N GLU A 342 -3.55 13.14 -8.83
CA GLU A 342 -2.60 13.53 -9.89
C GLU A 342 -1.15 13.13 -9.59
N PHE A 343 -0.79 12.93 -8.32
CA PHE A 343 0.55 12.45 -7.95
C PHE A 343 0.78 10.99 -8.38
N LEU A 344 -0.29 10.18 -8.54
CA LEU A 344 -0.17 8.79 -9.02
C LEU A 344 0.31 8.70 -10.46
N ILE A 345 0.17 9.77 -11.26
CA ILE A 345 0.66 9.82 -12.64
C ILE A 345 2.17 9.54 -12.69
N ASP A 346 2.92 9.99 -11.68
CA ASP A 346 4.37 9.80 -11.61
C ASP A 346 4.77 8.33 -11.35
N THR A 347 3.83 7.50 -10.91
CA THR A 347 4.05 6.06 -10.68
C THR A 347 3.86 5.22 -11.94
N ILE A 348 3.34 5.80 -13.03
CA ILE A 348 3.14 5.11 -14.32
C ILE A 348 4.47 5.09 -15.08
N THR A 349 5.33 4.14 -14.74
CA THR A 349 6.62 3.91 -15.37
C THR A 349 6.48 3.30 -16.78
N PRO A 350 7.52 3.33 -17.63
CA PRO A 350 7.47 2.75 -18.97
C PRO A 350 7.07 1.27 -18.96
N GLY A 351 6.13 0.88 -19.81
CA GLY A 351 5.61 -0.50 -19.86
C GLY A 351 4.64 -0.88 -18.74
N ARG A 352 4.34 0.03 -17.80
CA ARG A 352 3.42 -0.25 -16.70
C ARG A 352 1.97 -0.15 -17.14
N LYS A 353 1.13 -1.06 -16.64
CA LYS A 353 -0.32 -1.01 -16.86
C LYS A 353 -0.97 0.08 -16.00
N PHE A 354 -2.01 0.71 -16.54
CA PHE A 354 -2.88 1.64 -15.82
C PHE A 354 -4.31 1.59 -16.34
N ARG A 355 -5.28 1.98 -15.52
CA ARG A 355 -6.69 2.11 -15.92
C ARG A 355 -7.37 3.26 -15.21
N PHE A 356 -8.48 3.72 -15.78
CA PHE A 356 -9.31 4.76 -15.18
C PHE A 356 -10.52 4.15 -14.46
N GLU A 357 -10.79 4.62 -13.25
CA GLU A 357 -12.09 4.44 -12.60
C GLU A 357 -12.91 5.71 -12.84
N LEU A 358 -13.79 5.65 -13.83
CA LEU A 358 -14.61 6.80 -14.21
C LEU A 358 -15.68 7.04 -13.15
N ILE A 359 -15.68 8.24 -12.57
CA ILE A 359 -16.69 8.70 -11.63
C ILE A 359 -17.57 9.77 -12.28
N ARG A 360 -18.83 9.81 -11.86
CA ARG A 360 -19.80 10.80 -12.36
C ARG A 360 -19.66 12.15 -11.69
#